data_AF-A0A1Q9NZ38-F1
#
_entry.id   AF-A0A1Q9NZ38-F1
#
_cell.length_a   1.000
_cell.length_b   1.000
_cell.length_c   1.000
_cell.angle_alpha   90.00
_cell.angle_beta   90.00
_cell.angle_gamma   90.00
#
_symmetry.space_group_name_H-M   'P 1'
#
loop_
_entity.id
_entity.type
_entity.pdbx_description
1 polymer ?
#
loop_
_entity_poly.entity_id
_entity_poly.type
_entity_poly.pdbx_seq_one_letter_code
_entity_poly.pdbx_strand_id
1 'polypeptide(L)'
;MAYEFKDEEAENMWVLGNKVAVVGLLMIFGGIIGFINSTRGFDDVDNTRSIIFSIQFVFLIVIGIILFRPSDNFKRIATSEGKDITELMEAIDEFTVGFLISSILIGLIAFLNVILLFDKVF
;
A
#
# COMPACT_ATOMS: atom_id res chain seq x y z
N MET A 1 18.76 -31.10 0.43
CA MET A 1 18.29 -30.50 -0.83
C MET A 1 17.55 -29.24 -0.46
N ALA A 2 17.84 -28.11 -1.11
CA ALA A 2 16.99 -26.94 -0.99
C ALA A 2 15.59 -27.32 -1.52
N TYR A 3 14.54 -26.82 -0.88
CA TYR A 3 13.18 -27.00 -1.40
C TYR A 3 13.02 -26.09 -2.61
N GLU A 4 12.41 -26.62 -3.67
CA GLU A 4 12.03 -25.87 -4.86
C GLU A 4 10.52 -25.99 -5.03
N PHE A 5 9.88 -24.86 -5.33
CA PHE A 5 8.48 -24.82 -5.69
C PHE A 5 8.26 -25.56 -6.99
N LYS A 6 7.11 -26.24 -7.08
CA LYS A 6 6.63 -26.75 -8.37
C LYS A 6 6.30 -25.58 -9.28
N ASP A 7 6.34 -25.81 -10.60
CA ASP A 7 5.98 -24.80 -11.60
C ASP A 7 4.64 -24.10 -11.29
N GLU A 8 3.65 -24.86 -10.82
CA GLU A 8 2.33 -24.33 -10.43
C GLU A 8 2.39 -23.42 -9.20
N GLU A 9 3.26 -23.72 -8.23
CA GLU A 9 3.45 -22.89 -7.03
C GLU A 9 4.21 -21.59 -7.38
N ALA A 10 5.23 -21.69 -8.24
CA ALA A 10 5.96 -20.54 -8.76
C ALA A 10 5.05 -19.59 -9.57
N GLU A 11 4.19 -20.14 -10.44
CA GLU A 11 3.20 -19.35 -11.19
C GLU A 11 2.23 -18.63 -10.25
N ASN A 12 1.76 -19.30 -9.20
CA ASN A 12 0.90 -18.69 -8.19
C ASN A 12 1.59 -17.52 -7.46
N MET A 13 2.88 -17.65 -7.12
CA MET A 13 3.65 -16.56 -6.50
C MET A 13 3.82 -15.37 -7.46
N TRP A 14 4.08 -15.63 -8.74
CA TRP A 14 4.14 -14.59 -9.77
C TRP A 14 2.81 -13.83 -9.92
N VAL A 15 1.70 -14.58 -9.99
CA VAL A 15 0.35 -14.00 -10.08
C VAL A 15 0.02 -13.18 -8.83
N LEU A 16 0.39 -13.68 -7.64
CA LEU A 16 0.22 -12.94 -6.38
C LEU A 16 1.01 -11.63 -6.39
N GLY A 17 2.29 -11.66 -6.73
CA GLY A 17 3.14 -10.47 -6.83
C GLY A 17 2.54 -9.44 -7.79
N ASN A 18 2.05 -9.87 -8.96
CA ASN A 18 1.36 -8.97 -9.90
C ASN A 18 0.09 -8.37 -9.33
N LYS A 19 -0.76 -9.15 -8.65
CA LYS A 19 -1.98 -8.63 -8.01
C LYS A 19 -1.65 -7.58 -6.95
N VAL A 20 -0.64 -7.83 -6.12
CA VAL A 20 -0.17 -6.88 -5.11
C VAL A 20 0.37 -5.59 -5.77
N ALA A 21 1.17 -5.71 -6.84
CA ALA A 21 1.64 -4.55 -7.60
C ALA A 21 0.50 -3.73 -8.21
N VAL A 22 -0.52 -4.38 -8.78
CA VAL A 22 -1.69 -3.69 -9.35
C VAL A 22 -2.43 -2.91 -8.27
N VAL A 23 -2.67 -3.52 -7.09
CA VAL A 23 -3.29 -2.82 -5.96
C VAL A 23 -2.44 -1.62 -5.53
N GLY A 24 -1.12 -1.79 -5.40
CA GLY A 24 -0.20 -0.71 -5.07
C GLY A 24 -0.26 0.45 -6.07
N LEU A 25 -0.24 0.14 -7.38
CA LEU A 25 -0.39 1.14 -8.44
C LEU A 25 -1.72 1.89 -8.35
N LEU A 26 -2.83 1.17 -8.15
CA LEU A 26 -4.15 1.80 -8.03
C LEU A 26 -4.22 2.75 -6.83
N MET A 27 -3.61 2.38 -5.70
CA MET A 27 -3.53 3.25 -4.52
C MET A 27 -2.67 4.50 -4.79
N ILE A 28 -1.54 4.36 -5.48
CA ILE A 28 -0.71 5.51 -5.88
C ILE A 28 -1.48 6.44 -6.81
N PHE A 29 -2.06 5.91 -7.90
CA PHE A 29 -2.79 6.74 -8.87
C PHE A 29 -4.02 7.40 -8.24
N GLY A 30 -4.81 6.64 -7.48
CA GLY A 30 -5.96 7.18 -6.75
C GLY A 30 -5.56 8.26 -5.75
N GLY A 31 -4.44 8.05 -5.04
CA GLY A 31 -3.87 9.03 -4.11
C GLY A 31 -3.40 10.29 -4.81
N ILE A 32 -2.69 10.19 -5.94
CA ILE A 32 -2.24 11.36 -6.72
C ILE A 32 -3.44 12.17 -7.21
N ILE A 33 -4.43 11.51 -7.82
CA ILE A 33 -5.64 12.18 -8.32
C ILE A 33 -6.40 12.85 -7.17
N GLY A 34 -6.56 12.15 -6.05
CA GLY A 34 -7.20 12.66 -4.85
C GLY A 34 -6.49 13.89 -4.28
N PHE A 35 -5.16 13.83 -4.16
CA PHE A 35 -4.33 14.93 -3.67
C PHE A 35 -4.43 16.18 -4.56
N ILE A 36 -4.37 16.01 -5.88
CA ILE A 36 -4.56 17.12 -6.83
C ILE A 36 -5.96 17.72 -6.70
N ASN A 37 -6.97 16.89 -6.44
CA ASN A 37 -8.32 17.39 -6.26
C ASN A 37 -8.51 18.10 -4.91
N SER A 38 -7.86 17.64 -3.83
CA SER A 38 -7.94 18.27 -2.52
C SER A 38 -7.26 19.63 -2.47
N THR A 39 -6.20 19.86 -3.26
CA THR A 39 -5.52 21.16 -3.29
C THR A 39 -6.37 22.29 -3.86
N ARG A 40 -7.40 21.96 -4.66
CA ARG A 40 -8.35 22.96 -5.20
C ARG A 40 -9.20 23.64 -4.12
N GLY A 41 -9.36 23.01 -2.96
CA GLY A 41 -10.11 23.58 -1.85
C GLY A 41 -9.24 24.37 -0.86
N PHE A 42 -7.99 24.71 -1.21
CA PHE A 42 -7.13 25.54 -0.35
C PHE A 42 -7.44 27.03 -0.43
N ASP A 43 -8.15 27.46 -1.48
CA ASP A 43 -8.55 28.86 -1.67
C ASP A 43 -9.78 29.24 -0.83
N ASP A 44 -10.43 28.27 -0.18
CA ASP A 44 -11.56 28.50 0.72
C ASP A 44 -11.11 28.98 2.11
N VAL A 45 -11.93 29.83 2.74
CA VAL A 45 -11.69 30.39 4.09
C VAL A 45 -11.58 29.28 5.15
N ASP A 46 -12.23 28.13 4.91
CA ASP A 46 -12.13 26.93 5.73
C ASP A 46 -11.42 25.80 4.97
N ASN A 47 -10.09 25.86 4.98
CA ASN A 47 -9.23 24.93 4.25
C ASN A 47 -8.88 23.66 5.05
N THR A 48 -9.37 23.53 6.29
CA THR A 48 -9.07 22.40 7.19
C THR A 48 -9.36 21.06 6.53
N ARG A 49 -10.50 20.97 5.85
CA ARG A 49 -10.93 19.76 5.13
C ARG A 49 -9.99 19.40 3.98
N SER A 50 -9.57 20.39 3.22
CA SER A 50 -8.65 20.24 2.11
C SER A 50 -7.26 19.77 2.59
N ILE A 51 -6.81 20.28 3.75
CA ILE A 51 -5.53 19.85 4.37
C ILE A 51 -5.62 18.40 4.80
N ILE A 52 -6.69 18.04 5.52
CA ILE A 52 -6.90 16.66 6.00
C ILE A 52 -6.98 15.68 4.83
N PHE A 53 -7.75 15.98 3.79
CA PHE A 53 -7.81 15.11 2.61
C PHE A 53 -6.47 14.98 1.89
N SER A 54 -5.71 16.07 1.79
CA SER A 54 -4.37 16.03 1.21
C SER A 54 -3.46 15.06 1.97
N ILE A 55 -3.49 15.08 3.31
CA ILE A 55 -2.73 14.15 4.16
C ILE A 55 -3.21 12.70 3.95
N GLN A 56 -4.52 12.47 3.90
CA GLN A 56 -5.07 11.12 3.68
C GLN A 56 -4.63 10.53 2.33
N PHE A 57 -4.62 11.34 1.28
CA PHE A 57 -4.17 10.90 -0.04
C PHE A 57 -2.66 10.65 -0.09
N VAL A 58 -1.86 11.42 0.64
CA VAL A 58 -0.43 11.12 0.82
C VAL A 58 -0.25 9.77 1.52
N PHE A 59 -1.00 9.48 2.58
CA PHE A 59 -0.96 8.17 3.25
C PHE A 59 -1.36 7.03 2.31
N LEU A 60 -2.36 7.24 1.45
CA LEU A 60 -2.76 6.26 0.45
C LEU A 60 -1.62 5.95 -0.54
N ILE A 61 -0.89 6.99 -1.01
CA ILE A 61 0.28 6.83 -1.87
C ILE A 61 1.37 6.01 -1.14
N VAL A 62 1.65 6.34 0.13
CA VAL A 62 2.66 5.64 0.93
C VAL A 62 2.32 4.16 1.08
N ILE A 63 1.05 3.82 1.37
CA ILE A 63 0.59 2.43 1.41
C ILE A 63 0.82 1.74 0.06
N GLY A 64 0.47 2.41 -1.04
CA GLY A 64 0.70 1.89 -2.38
C GLY A 64 2.18 1.58 -2.66
N ILE A 65 3.10 2.46 -2.26
CA ILE A 65 4.56 2.28 -2.40
C ILE A 65 5.05 1.08 -1.57
N ILE A 66 4.56 0.95 -0.33
CA ILE A 66 4.96 -0.13 0.58
C ILE A 66 4.64 -1.52 -0.01
N LEU A 67 3.55 -1.64 -0.77
CA LEU A 67 3.14 -2.91 -1.39
C LEU A 67 4.07 -3.36 -2.53
N PHE A 68 4.91 -2.49 -3.11
CA PHE A 68 5.80 -2.89 -4.21
C PHE A 68 6.92 -3.84 -3.78
N ARG A 69 7.51 -3.62 -2.59
CA ARG A 69 8.60 -4.46 -2.07
C ARG A 69 8.23 -5.95 -1.95
N PRO A 70 7.15 -6.32 -1.24
CA PRO A 70 6.76 -7.72 -1.16
C PRO A 70 6.32 -8.27 -2.53
N SER A 71 5.72 -7.45 -3.41
CA SER A 71 5.39 -7.85 -4.78
C SER A 71 6.62 -8.31 -5.57
N ASP A 72 7.71 -7.55 -5.52
CA ASP A 72 8.93 -7.87 -6.27
C ASP A 72 9.59 -9.15 -5.72
N ASN A 73 9.55 -9.35 -4.41
CA ASN A 73 10.04 -10.58 -3.81
C ASN A 73 9.18 -11.80 -4.16
N PHE A 74 7.85 -11.69 -4.19
CA PHE A 74 6.98 -12.78 -4.68
C PHE A 74 7.26 -13.15 -6.14
N LYS A 75 7.61 -12.18 -6.98
CA LYS A 75 8.00 -12.43 -8.38
C LYS A 75 9.37 -13.10 -8.49
N ARG A 76 10.31 -12.76 -7.61
CA ARG A 76 11.66 -13.35 -7.59
C ARG A 76 11.63 -14.84 -7.25
N ILE A 77 10.76 -15.26 -6.33
CA ILE A 77 10.53 -16.68 -5.99
C ILE A 77 10.22 -17.51 -7.24
N ALA A 78 9.49 -16.95 -8.20
CA ALA A 78 9.13 -17.64 -9.44
C ALA A 78 10.30 -17.78 -10.43
N THR A 79 11.44 -17.15 -10.15
CA THR A 79 12.60 -17.06 -11.06
C THR A 79 13.92 -17.52 -10.43
N SER A 80 13.95 -17.73 -9.11
CA SER A 80 15.15 -18.17 -8.38
C SER A 80 15.21 -19.69 -8.28
N GLU A 81 16.39 -20.28 -8.41
CA GLU A 81 16.61 -21.71 -8.14
C GLU A 81 17.28 -21.90 -6.76
N GLY A 82 16.78 -22.86 -5.98
CA GLY A 82 17.38 -23.29 -4.71
C GLY A 82 17.32 -22.30 -3.53
N LYS A 83 16.54 -21.21 -3.62
CA LYS A 83 16.40 -20.18 -2.55
C LYS A 83 14.95 -19.85 -2.17
N ASP A 84 14.01 -20.61 -2.70
CA ASP A 84 12.57 -20.38 -2.66
C ASP A 84 12.01 -20.12 -1.25
N ILE A 85 12.42 -20.92 -0.27
CA ILE A 85 11.97 -20.75 1.12
C ILE A 85 12.54 -19.48 1.75
N THR A 86 13.80 -19.15 1.48
CA THR A 86 14.41 -17.92 2.00
C THR A 86 13.75 -16.69 1.40
N GLU A 87 13.54 -16.68 0.08
CA GLU A 87 12.86 -15.58 -0.61
C GLU A 87 11.39 -15.46 -0.19
N LEU A 88 10.70 -16.57 0.07
CA LEU A 88 9.35 -16.56 0.63
C LEU A 88 9.32 -15.96 2.04
N MET A 89 10.25 -16.35 2.92
CA MET A 89 10.31 -15.81 4.28
C MET A 89 10.63 -14.31 4.26
N GLU A 90 11.56 -13.87 3.41
CA GLU A 90 11.84 -12.43 3.20
C GLU A 90 10.59 -11.69 2.70
N ALA A 91 9.86 -12.25 1.72
CA ALA A 91 8.62 -11.66 1.22
C ALA A 91 7.54 -11.55 2.31
N ILE A 92 7.38 -12.57 3.15
CA ILE A 92 6.42 -12.59 4.27
C ILE A 92 6.80 -11.56 5.33
N ASP A 93 8.08 -11.44 5.69
CA ASP A 93 8.55 -10.47 6.67
C ASP A 93 8.32 -9.03 6.18
N GLU A 94 8.67 -8.75 4.92
CA GLU A 94 8.38 -7.45 4.30
C GLU A 94 6.88 -7.17 4.21
N PHE A 95 6.08 -8.17 3.87
CA PHE A 95 4.63 -8.04 3.82
C PHE A 95 4.07 -7.75 5.22
N THR A 96 4.60 -8.39 6.27
CA THR A 96 4.18 -8.18 7.66
C THR A 96 4.51 -6.76 8.14
N VAL A 97 5.74 -6.30 7.87
CA VAL A 97 6.14 -4.91 8.17
C VAL A 97 5.28 -3.92 7.38
N GLY A 98 5.07 -4.19 6.10
CA GLY A 98 4.22 -3.37 5.24
C GLY A 98 2.78 -3.31 5.73
N PHE A 99 2.22 -4.43 6.19
CA PHE A 99 0.89 -4.51 6.77
C PHE A 99 0.78 -3.74 8.09
N LEU A 100 1.80 -3.82 8.96
CA LEU A 100 1.86 -3.04 10.19
C LEU A 100 1.82 -1.54 9.89
N ILE A 101 2.69 -1.06 8.99
CA ILE A 101 2.75 0.36 8.62
C ILE A 101 1.42 0.79 7.98
N SER A 102 0.87 -0.02 7.08
CA SER A 102 -0.42 0.26 6.44
C SER A 102 -1.55 0.35 7.47
N SER A 103 -1.56 -0.52 8.48
CA SER A 103 -2.56 -0.52 9.55
C SER A 103 -2.47 0.75 10.39
N ILE A 104 -1.26 1.21 10.72
CA ILE A 104 -1.05 2.48 11.42
C ILE A 104 -1.59 3.65 10.59
N LEU A 105 -1.26 3.69 9.29
CA LEU A 105 -1.71 4.75 8.38
C LEU A 105 -3.23 4.76 8.24
N ILE A 106 -3.87 3.60 8.13
CA ILE A 106 -5.35 3.48 8.09
C ILE A 106 -5.95 3.98 9.42
N GLY A 107 -5.35 3.64 10.55
CA GLY A 107 -5.75 4.17 11.86
C GLY A 107 -5.68 5.69 11.93
N LEU A 108 -4.62 6.30 11.40
CA LEU A 108 -4.49 7.76 11.29
C LEU A 108 -5.54 8.36 10.35
N ILE A 109 -5.82 7.74 9.20
CA ILE A 109 -6.90 8.17 8.30
C ILE A 109 -8.25 8.14 9.03
N ALA A 110 -8.55 7.07 9.77
CA ALA A 110 -9.79 6.96 10.53
C ALA A 110 -9.88 8.07 11.59
N PHE A 111 -8.79 8.33 12.33
CA PHE A 111 -8.73 9.41 13.30
C PHE A 111 -8.96 10.79 12.68
N LEU A 112 -8.33 11.07 11.53
CA LEU A 112 -8.54 12.32 10.78
C LEU A 112 -10.00 12.49 10.32
N ASN A 113 -10.67 11.39 9.92
CA ASN A 113 -12.08 11.42 9.57
C ASN A 113 -12.99 11.70 10.77
N VAL A 114 -12.62 11.23 11.97
CA VAL A 114 -13.33 11.58 13.20
C VAL A 114 -13.23 13.09 13.48
N ILE A 115 -12.05 13.69 13.31
CA ILE A 115 -11.87 15.15 13.46
C ILE A 115 -12.80 15.91 12.50
N LEU A 116 -12.82 15.52 11.22
CA LEU A 116 -13.70 16.14 10.21
C LEU A 116 -15.19 16.00 10.55
N LEU A 117 -15.58 14.90 11.18
CA LEU A 117 -16.97 14.69 11.59
C LEU A 117 -17.36 15.67 12.70
N PHE A 118 -16.48 15.92 13.66
CA PHE A 118 -16.71 16.90 14.73
C PHE A 118 -16.74 18.34 14.21
N ASP A 119 -15.83 18.68 13.29
CA ASP A 119 -15.77 20.00 12.63
C ASP A 119 -17.05 20.35 11.85
N LYS A 120 -17.76 19.34 11.34
CA LYS A 120 -19.06 19.53 10.67
C LYS A 120 -20.27 19.68 11.61
N VAL A 121 -20.13 19.28 12.87
CA VAL A 121 -21.25 19.15 13.82
C VAL A 121 -21.33 20.34 14.78
N PHE A 122 -20.21 21.02 15.00
CA PHE A 122 -20.09 22.18 15.90
C PHE A 122 -19.84 23.48 15.13
#